data_AF-A0A443K7N9-F1
#
_entry.id   AF-A0A443K7N9-F1
#
_cell.length_a   1.000
_cell.length_b   1.000
_cell.length_c   1.000
_cell.angle_alpha   90.00
_cell.angle_beta   90.00
_cell.angle_gamma   90.00
#
_symmetry.space_group_name_H-M   'P 1'
#
loop_
_entity.id
_entity.type
_entity.pdbx_description
1 polymer ?
#
loop_
_entity_poly.entity_id
_entity_poly.type
_entity_poly.pdbx_seq_one_letter_code
_entity_poly.pdbx_strand_id
1 'polypeptide(L)'
;MSDLDRLIEAVKAGLPSPTNWRNFAAVPAVDDDNSAPVLAHRAYHGSLDAAKALHEALLPGWLYHVGWTQGERRAFVNVWDPRREWGEIAVMMPDNPARTLLVAILRAYRDSNQAEGER
;
A
#
# COMPACT_ATOMS: atom_id res chain seq x y z
N MET A 1 -4.60 -13.54 -13.15
CA MET A 1 -3.91 -12.92 -12.00
C MET A 1 -3.04 -11.80 -12.55
N SER A 2 -3.30 -10.56 -12.15
CA SER A 2 -2.56 -9.40 -12.65
C SER A 2 -1.15 -9.34 -12.05
N ASP A 3 -0.26 -8.54 -12.65
CA ASP A 3 1.08 -8.29 -12.08
C ASP A 3 1.00 -7.59 -10.72
N LEU A 4 -0.04 -6.76 -10.50
CA LEU A 4 -0.31 -6.13 -9.22
C LEU A 4 -0.72 -7.15 -8.14
N ASP A 5 -1.55 -8.14 -8.49
CA ASP A 5 -1.92 -9.21 -7.55
C ASP A 5 -0.70 -10.05 -7.16
N ARG A 6 0.16 -10.41 -8.12
CA ARG A 6 1.42 -11.12 -7.85
C ARG A 6 2.31 -10.36 -6.89
N LEU A 7 2.40 -9.05 -7.09
CA LEU A 7 3.18 -8.18 -6.24
C LEU A 7 2.60 -8.10 -4.82
N ILE A 8 1.29 -7.92 -4.68
CA ILE A 8 0.61 -7.92 -3.37
C ILE A 8 0.93 -9.19 -2.59
N GLU A 9 0.85 -10.35 -3.24
CA GLU A 9 1.18 -11.63 -2.60
C GLU A 9 2.67 -11.75 -2.24
N ALA A 10 3.58 -11.27 -3.10
CA ALA A 10 5.02 -11.25 -2.80
C ALA A 10 5.37 -10.36 -1.60
N VAL A 11 4.74 -9.19 -1.50
CA VAL A 11 4.92 -8.26 -0.36
C VAL A 11 4.40 -8.89 0.93
N LYS A 12 3.20 -9.50 0.89
CA LYS A 12 2.63 -10.19 2.04
C LYS A 12 3.48 -11.33 2.55
N ALA A 13 4.02 -12.13 1.62
CA ALA A 13 4.87 -13.27 1.94
C ALA A 13 6.29 -12.86 2.39
N GLY A 14 6.65 -11.57 2.27
CA GLY A 14 7.99 -11.11 2.62
C GLY A 14 9.07 -11.69 1.71
N LEU A 15 8.74 -11.96 0.44
CA LEU A 15 9.71 -12.46 -0.54
C LEU A 15 10.76 -11.40 -0.86
N PRO A 16 12.02 -11.78 -1.15
CA PRO A 16 13.10 -10.84 -1.48
C PRO A 16 12.65 -9.82 -2.53
N SER A 17 13.08 -8.56 -2.36
CA SER A 17 12.65 -7.36 -3.10
C SER A 17 11.82 -7.68 -4.35
N PRO A 18 10.49 -7.50 -4.29
CA PRO A 18 9.63 -7.73 -5.44
C PRO A 18 10.13 -6.96 -6.66
N THR A 19 10.56 -7.67 -7.70
CA THR A 19 11.28 -7.11 -8.84
C THR A 19 10.46 -6.14 -9.71
N ASN A 20 9.15 -6.00 -9.44
CA ASN A 20 8.20 -5.33 -10.34
C ASN A 20 7.54 -4.07 -9.77
N TRP A 21 8.23 -3.31 -8.91
CA TRP A 21 7.76 -2.00 -8.42
C TRP A 21 7.54 -0.96 -9.53
N ARG A 22 7.98 -1.21 -10.76
CA ARG A 22 7.85 -0.28 -11.90
C ARG A 22 6.40 -0.04 -12.35
N ASN A 23 5.47 -0.92 -12.01
CA ASN A 23 4.07 -0.79 -12.43
C ASN A 23 3.29 0.34 -11.71
N PHE A 24 3.89 1.04 -10.74
CA PHE A 24 3.28 2.21 -10.06
C PHE A 24 3.66 3.56 -10.69
N ALA A 25 4.31 3.59 -11.85
CA ALA A 25 4.92 4.78 -12.44
C ALA A 25 3.96 5.88 -12.94
N ALA A 26 2.67 5.83 -12.59
CA ALA A 26 1.72 6.90 -12.91
C ALA A 26 1.72 8.06 -11.89
N VAL A 27 2.41 7.91 -10.76
CA VAL A 27 2.55 8.99 -9.78
C VAL A 27 3.67 9.94 -10.21
N PRO A 28 3.38 11.24 -10.43
CA PRO A 28 4.44 12.22 -10.66
C PRO A 28 5.34 12.28 -9.42
N ALA A 29 6.61 11.91 -9.59
CA ALA A 29 7.61 12.01 -8.54
C ALA A 29 7.88 13.50 -8.26
N VAL A 30 7.96 13.87 -6.98
CA VAL A 30 8.39 15.22 -6.58
C VAL A 30 9.89 15.40 -6.84
N ASP A 31 10.65 14.30 -6.73
CA ASP A 31 12.04 14.09 -7.12
C ASP A 31 12.29 12.56 -7.33
N ASP A 32 13.40 12.16 -7.96
CA ASP A 32 13.70 10.74 -8.25
C ASP A 32 13.73 9.86 -6.98
N ASP A 33 14.10 10.46 -5.84
CA ASP A 33 14.21 9.82 -4.53
C ASP A 33 12.86 9.54 -3.85
N ASN A 34 11.78 10.18 -4.32
CA ASN A 34 10.41 10.02 -3.84
C ASN A 34 9.45 9.50 -4.91
N SER A 35 9.99 8.83 -5.94
CA SER A 35 9.16 8.10 -6.89
C SER A 35 8.40 6.94 -6.20
N ALA A 36 7.19 6.63 -6.67
CA ALA A 36 6.36 5.55 -6.11
C ALA A 36 7.09 4.19 -5.99
N PRO A 37 7.93 3.75 -6.97
CA PRO A 37 8.72 2.53 -6.82
C PRO A 37 9.73 2.60 -5.67
N VAL A 38 10.40 3.75 -5.48
CA VAL A 38 11.38 3.94 -4.41
C VAL A 38 10.68 3.95 -3.05
N LEU A 39 9.55 4.64 -2.93
CA LEU A 39 8.75 4.67 -1.72
C LEU A 39 8.20 3.28 -1.36
N ALA A 40 7.71 2.52 -2.34
CA ALA A 40 7.24 1.15 -2.15
C ALA A 40 8.37 0.22 -1.67
N HIS A 41 9.57 0.34 -2.24
CA HIS A 41 10.74 -0.40 -1.80
C HIS A 41 11.14 -0.04 -0.35
N ARG A 42 11.21 1.25 -0.02
CA ARG A 42 11.53 1.70 1.35
C ARG A 42 10.47 1.25 2.37
N ALA A 43 9.19 1.30 2.00
CA ALA A 43 8.08 0.82 2.82
C ALA A 43 8.15 -0.69 3.06
N TYR A 44 8.48 -1.46 2.04
CA TYR A 44 8.70 -2.91 2.13
C TYR A 44 9.78 -3.25 3.16
N HIS A 45 10.85 -2.45 3.22
CA HIS A 45 11.95 -2.57 4.18
C HIS A 45 11.67 -1.92 5.55
N GLY A 46 10.45 -1.47 5.83
CA GLY A 46 10.04 -1.01 7.15
C GLY A 46 9.94 0.50 7.34
N SER A 47 10.18 1.32 6.29
CA SER A 47 10.03 2.77 6.40
C SER A 47 8.55 3.17 6.38
N LEU A 48 8.01 3.49 7.55
CA LEU A 48 6.63 3.93 7.68
C LEU A 48 6.39 5.27 6.98
N ASP A 49 7.36 6.18 7.00
CA ASP A 49 7.24 7.47 6.34
C ASP A 49 7.17 7.29 4.82
N ALA A 50 7.94 6.36 4.25
CA ALA A 50 7.83 6.02 2.84
C ALA A 50 6.45 5.41 2.49
N ALA A 51 5.90 4.57 3.37
CA ALA A 51 4.56 4.01 3.18
C ALA A 51 3.48 5.09 3.19
N LYS A 52 3.59 6.08 4.08
CA LYS A 52 2.66 7.23 4.15
C LYS A 52 2.78 8.13 2.93
N ALA A 53 4.00 8.47 2.52
CA ALA A 53 4.22 9.25 1.30
C ALA A 53 3.66 8.52 0.07
N LEU A 54 3.83 7.20 -0.01
CA LEU A 54 3.26 6.40 -1.10
C LEU A 54 1.72 6.41 -1.08
N HIS A 55 1.11 6.35 0.11
CA HIS A 55 -0.34 6.46 0.28
C HIS A 55 -0.84 7.79 -0.30
N GLU A 56 -0.25 8.91 0.09
CA GLU A 56 -0.63 10.25 -0.38
C GLU A 56 -0.49 10.36 -1.91
N ALA A 57 0.51 9.71 -2.48
CA ALA A 57 0.78 9.70 -3.91
C ALA A 57 -0.21 8.86 -4.72
N LEU A 58 -0.55 7.64 -4.27
CA LEU A 58 -1.41 6.71 -5.01
C LEU A 58 -2.90 6.88 -4.72
N LEU A 59 -3.26 7.38 -3.55
CA LEU A 59 -4.64 7.43 -3.04
C LEU A 59 -4.96 8.82 -2.47
N PRO A 60 -4.91 9.88 -3.30
CA PRO A 60 -5.09 11.24 -2.82
C PRO A 60 -6.48 11.45 -2.21
N GLY A 61 -6.49 11.87 -0.94
CA GLY A 61 -7.71 12.13 -0.16
C GLY A 61 -8.37 10.90 0.46
N TRP A 62 -7.77 9.71 0.30
CA TRP A 62 -8.14 8.55 1.11
C TRP A 62 -7.60 8.72 2.53
N LEU A 63 -8.20 8.01 3.48
CA LEU A 63 -7.79 8.02 4.87
C LEU A 63 -7.18 6.68 5.25
N TYR A 64 -6.30 6.70 6.24
CA TYR A 64 -5.71 5.48 6.77
C TYR A 64 -5.55 5.56 8.29
N HIS A 65 -5.52 4.38 8.92
CA HIS A 65 -5.20 4.21 10.33
C HIS A 65 -4.17 3.08 10.46
N VAL A 66 -3.12 3.30 11.26
CA VAL A 66 -2.09 2.31 11.55
C VAL A 66 -2.02 2.10 13.06
N GLY A 67 -2.12 0.86 13.49
CA GLY A 67 -2.07 0.48 14.89
C GLY A 67 -1.42 -0.88 15.11
N TRP A 68 -1.42 -1.28 16.38
CA TRP A 68 -0.96 -2.59 16.83
C TRP A 68 -2.09 -3.29 17.57
N THR A 69 -2.23 -4.60 17.36
CA THR A 69 -3.13 -5.40 18.19
C THR A 69 -2.54 -5.51 19.60
N GLN A 70 -3.39 -5.31 20.61
CA GLN A 70 -2.97 -5.55 21.99
C GLN A 70 -2.68 -7.05 22.19
N GLY A 71 -1.51 -7.37 22.73
CA GLY A 71 -1.13 -8.72 23.10
C GLY A 71 -0.51 -9.60 22.01
N GLU A 72 -0.73 -9.34 20.71
CA GLU A 72 -0.28 -10.25 19.64
C GLU A 72 0.90 -9.74 18.79
N ARG A 73 1.42 -8.53 19.05
CA ARG A 73 2.48 -7.87 18.24
C ARG A 73 2.19 -7.89 16.73
N ARG A 74 0.93 -7.77 16.33
CA ARG A 74 0.54 -7.70 14.92
C ARG A 74 0.24 -6.25 14.57
N ALA A 75 0.78 -5.79 13.44
CA ALA A 75 0.37 -4.51 12.88
C ALA A 75 -1.02 -4.66 12.25
N PHE A 76 -1.86 -3.67 12.48
CA PHE A 76 -3.20 -3.55 11.91
C PHE A 76 -3.31 -2.22 11.17
N VAL A 77 -3.81 -2.27 9.94
CA VAL A 77 -3.97 -1.09 9.09
C VAL A 77 -5.33 -1.12 8.42
N ASN A 78 -5.99 0.05 8.42
CA ASN A 78 -7.17 0.31 7.62
C ASN A 78 -6.88 1.42 6.62
N VAL A 79 -7.37 1.27 5.40
CA VAL A 79 -7.35 2.30 4.34
C VAL A 79 -8.75 2.41 3.76
N TRP A 80 -9.29 3.61 3.61
CA TRP A 80 -10.64 3.81 3.09
C TRP A 80 -10.80 5.13 2.33
N ASP A 81 -11.67 5.14 1.33
CA ASP A 81 -12.09 6.35 0.63
C ASP A 81 -13.25 6.99 1.41
N PRO A 82 -13.08 8.18 2.02
CA PRO A 82 -14.16 8.83 2.76
C PRO A 82 -15.36 9.22 1.89
N ARG A 83 -15.23 9.18 0.56
CA ARG A 83 -16.30 9.46 -0.40
C ARG A 83 -17.17 8.24 -0.69
N ARG A 84 -16.72 7.04 -0.28
CA ARG A 84 -17.46 5.79 -0.46
C ARG A 84 -18.10 5.40 0.88
N GLU A 85 -19.38 5.09 0.84
CA GLU A 85 -20.12 4.60 2.02
C GLU A 85 -19.62 3.21 2.47
N TRP A 86 -19.07 2.43 1.53
CA TRP A 86 -18.53 1.08 1.75
C TRP A 86 -17.21 0.93 1.00
N GLY A 87 -16.22 0.27 1.61
CA GLY A 87 -14.93 0.01 0.93
C GLY A 87 -13.69 0.11 1.81
N GLU A 88 -13.80 -0.12 3.12
CA GLU A 88 -12.62 -0.18 4.00
C GLU A 88 -11.78 -1.41 3.68
N ILE A 89 -10.48 -1.20 3.51
CA ILE A 89 -9.49 -2.26 3.35
C ILE A 89 -8.73 -2.40 4.65
N ALA A 90 -9.08 -3.45 5.40
CA ALA A 90 -8.40 -3.85 6.62
C ALA A 90 -7.32 -4.92 6.32
N VAL A 91 -6.12 -4.69 6.81
CA VAL A 91 -4.98 -5.61 6.70
C VAL A 91 -4.35 -5.80 8.07
N MET A 92 -4.19 -7.06 8.47
CA MET A 92 -3.48 -7.43 9.68
C MET A 92 -2.35 -8.39 9.33
N MET A 93 -1.15 -8.10 9.79
CA MET A 93 0.03 -8.94 9.54
C MET A 93 0.89 -9.03 10.81
N PRO A 94 1.57 -10.17 11.04
CA PRO A 94 2.47 -10.35 12.19
C PRO A 94 3.79 -9.57 12.08
N ASP A 95 3.93 -8.71 11.07
CA ASP A 95 5.17 -8.01 10.76
C ASP A 95 5.06 -6.49 11.03
N ASN A 96 6.05 -5.73 10.57
CA ASN A 96 6.15 -4.30 10.71
C ASN A 96 4.98 -3.53 10.04
N PRO A 97 4.59 -2.37 10.61
CA PRO A 97 3.43 -1.60 10.17
C PRO A 97 3.61 -0.96 8.80
N ALA A 98 4.84 -0.69 8.37
CA ALA A 98 5.08 -0.12 7.04
C ALA A 98 4.73 -1.11 5.93
N ARG A 99 5.11 -2.39 6.09
CA ARG A 99 4.75 -3.45 5.13
C ARG A 99 3.26 -3.75 5.15
N THR A 100 2.64 -3.75 6.33
CA THR A 100 1.18 -3.90 6.45
C THR A 100 0.44 -2.76 5.74
N LEU A 101 0.90 -1.51 5.93
CA LEU A 101 0.35 -0.35 5.24
C LEU A 101 0.58 -0.42 3.73
N LEU A 102 1.76 -0.85 3.29
CA LEU A 102 2.04 -1.08 1.87
C LEU A 102 1.04 -2.06 1.25
N VAL A 103 0.79 -3.21 1.88
CA VAL A 103 -0.21 -4.17 1.38
C VAL A 103 -1.61 -3.56 1.30
N ALA A 104 -2.00 -2.74 2.29
CA ALA A 104 -3.29 -2.06 2.29
C ALA A 104 -3.41 -1.03 1.13
N ILE A 105 -2.37 -0.21 0.92
CA ILE A 105 -2.30 0.76 -0.18
C ILE A 105 -2.40 0.05 -1.54
N LEU A 106 -1.65 -1.03 -1.74
CA LEU A 106 -1.65 -1.76 -3.00
C LEU A 106 -3.01 -2.37 -3.34
N ARG A 107 -3.72 -2.86 -2.32
CA ARG A 107 -5.10 -3.35 -2.47
C ARG A 107 -6.07 -2.21 -2.80
N ALA A 108 -5.97 -1.09 -2.09
CA ALA A 108 -6.81 0.09 -2.34
C ALA A 108 -6.59 0.66 -3.74
N TYR A 109 -5.34 0.74 -4.18
CA TYR A 109 -4.99 1.20 -5.52
C TYR A 109 -5.58 0.31 -6.61
N ARG A 110 -5.48 -1.02 -6.45
CA ARG A 110 -6.13 -1.98 -7.35
C ARG A 110 -7.64 -1.73 -7.40
N ASP A 111 -8.30 -1.69 -6.25
CA ASP A 111 -9.75 -1.56 -6.17
C ASP A 111 -10.23 -0.18 -6.71
N SER A 112 -9.41 0.87 -6.58
CA SER A 112 -9.66 2.18 -7.20
C SER A 112 -9.56 2.11 -8.74
N ASN A 113 -8.48 1.53 -9.27
CA ASN A 113 -8.27 1.44 -10.72
C ASN A 113 -9.30 0.54 -11.43
N GLN A 114 -9.80 -0.49 -10.75
CA GLN A 114 -10.87 -1.34 -11.29
C GLN A 114 -12.21 -0.59 -11.39
N ALA A 115 -12.50 0.32 -10.45
CA ALA A 115 -13.72 1.12 -10.45
C ALA A 115 -13.74 2.22 -11.54
N GLU A 116 -12.58 2.69 -11.98
CA GLU A 116 -12.48 3.70 -13.06
C GLU A 116 -12.63 3.11 -14.46
N GLY A 117 -12.37 1.81 -14.65
CA GLY A 117 -12.52 1.11 -15.93
C GLY A 117 -13.95 0.72 -16.31
N GLU A 118 -14.93 0.94 -15.42
CA GLU A 118 -16.35 0.61 -15.63
C GLU A 118 -17.22 1.85 -15.97
N ARG A 119 -16.62 3.02 -16.25
CA ARG A 119 -17.33 4.27 -16.60
C ARG A 119 -17.17 4.68 -18.05
#